data_AF-A0A430RXZ2-F1
#
_entry.id   AF-A0A430RXZ2-F1
#
_cell.length_a   1.000
_cell.length_b   1.000
_cell.length_c   1.000
_cell.angle_alpha   90.00
_cell.angle_beta   90.00
_cell.angle_gamma   90.00
#
_symmetry.space_group_name_H-M   'P 1'
#
loop_
_entity.id
_entity.type
_entity.pdbx_description
1 polymer ?
#
loop_
_entity_poly.entity_id
_entity_poly.type
_entity_poly.pdbx_seq_one_letter_code
_entity_poly.pdbx_strand_id
1 'polypeptide(L)'
;MTAGTHLAGAALTASLLRGMGVEVGLLEGVALAWGSVMPDLDTTTSGPGRFVRPLSSFLERRFGHRTLTHSLPFLLALALLLLPLHRANPSVYWAFLAGYLSHLLLDTLNVNGVPLLWPWRVQFWFFAAREWRIRYGSPQEATLALFLALFGFVLWPVSGQGFASAFRHLVGTPEVAVLDYLDWRDRWEVWAEVKGFNRETQEPVEGRFLVVEALGREGVLVEDELGRTLAVSRNGQVVAYRVRMVRGAPQVLREWWDLPLEDLMLDLLSAIPQGVSLVAVAWEWDGLLWRPKAFRWVHPGSLVYRSEEDRFYLASQERPEGEALPYGGAIEHRYRARSGLPTRAGLMRSVAWLYLFKHYALKDWVVFAEVYGQPYRIGKYDPAAGEEERRRLEEAVRALGADAAGVISKDTEIEILEAAKGQGPDVYERLIRLCNREMAQAVLGQTLTSSEGDGGSYALAKVHERVRIDLLRADARALAKTLREGLLKPFVAFNFGPEFLDLAPFVVPEVEEEKDLESRARVLQTLLGMGLSIPEAWLREEFGVPAPDPLSLISIS
;
A
#
# COMPACT_ATOMS: atom_id res chain seq x y z
N MET A 1 2.42 0.86 50.01
CA MET A 1 3.02 -0.47 50.22
C MET A 1 4.48 -0.34 49.79
N THR A 2 5.22 -1.40 49.55
CA THR A 2 6.54 -1.34 48.90
C THR A 2 6.36 -1.13 47.39
N ALA A 3 7.32 -0.47 46.76
CA ALA A 3 7.30 -0.25 45.31
C ALA A 3 7.16 -1.56 44.51
N GLY A 4 7.75 -2.67 45.00
CA GLY A 4 7.61 -3.98 44.37
C GLY A 4 6.17 -4.51 44.38
N THR A 5 5.38 -4.21 45.42
CA THR A 5 3.96 -4.61 45.49
C THR A 5 3.11 -3.80 44.49
N HIS A 6 3.41 -2.51 44.34
CA HIS A 6 2.73 -1.66 43.38
C HIS A 6 3.04 -2.04 41.92
N LEU A 7 4.31 -2.38 41.63
CA LEU A 7 4.71 -2.91 40.32
C LEU A 7 4.08 -4.28 40.04
N ALA A 8 3.91 -5.13 41.04
CA ALA A 8 3.19 -6.39 40.89
C ALA A 8 1.68 -6.16 40.61
N GLY A 9 1.07 -5.17 41.28
CA GLY A 9 -0.29 -4.71 40.98
C GLY A 9 -0.42 -4.15 39.57
N ALA A 10 0.59 -3.43 39.09
CA ALA A 10 0.66 -2.95 37.72
C ALA A 10 0.66 -4.10 36.70
N ALA A 11 1.44 -5.15 36.93
CA ALA A 11 1.47 -6.33 36.06
C ALA A 11 0.11 -7.05 35.96
N LEU A 12 -0.61 -7.16 37.10
CA LEU A 12 -1.98 -7.67 37.09
C LEU A 12 -2.93 -6.74 36.33
N THR A 13 -2.86 -5.43 36.61
CA THR A 13 -3.73 -4.42 35.98
C THR A 13 -3.52 -4.40 34.45
N ALA A 14 -2.28 -4.52 33.99
CA ALA A 14 -1.95 -4.65 32.56
C ALA A 14 -2.66 -5.86 31.92
N SER A 15 -2.64 -7.02 32.60
CA SER A 15 -3.29 -8.23 32.10
C SER A 15 -4.82 -8.12 32.09
N LEU A 16 -5.40 -7.43 33.08
CA LEU A 16 -6.84 -7.17 33.13
C LEU A 16 -7.29 -6.20 32.03
N LEU A 17 -6.57 -5.08 31.85
CA LEU A 17 -6.86 -4.12 30.79
C LEU A 17 -6.77 -4.78 29.41
N ARG A 18 -5.72 -5.57 29.18
CA ARG A 18 -5.56 -6.33 27.95
C ARG A 18 -6.70 -7.31 27.70
N GLY A 19 -7.15 -8.01 28.74
CA GLY A 19 -8.29 -8.91 28.65
C GLY A 19 -9.64 -8.21 28.42
N MET A 20 -9.76 -6.93 28.79
CA MET A 20 -10.94 -6.11 28.51
C MET A 20 -10.88 -5.42 27.13
N GLY A 21 -9.85 -5.70 26.33
CA GLY A 21 -9.71 -5.18 24.97
C GLY A 21 -8.90 -3.88 24.85
N VAL A 22 -8.20 -3.46 25.90
CA VAL A 22 -7.24 -2.34 25.82
C VAL A 22 -5.90 -2.88 25.30
N GLU A 23 -5.36 -2.28 24.25
CA GLU A 23 -4.03 -2.65 23.78
C GLU A 23 -2.97 -2.23 24.80
N VAL A 24 -2.21 -3.20 25.32
CA VAL A 24 -1.12 -2.97 26.27
C VAL A 24 0.18 -3.42 25.61
N GLY A 25 0.83 -2.48 24.92
CA GLY A 25 2.16 -2.64 24.37
C GLY A 25 3.26 -2.31 25.38
N LEU A 26 4.49 -2.18 24.89
CA LEU A 26 5.65 -1.84 25.72
C LEU A 26 5.50 -0.44 26.35
N LEU A 27 5.03 0.54 25.58
CA LEU A 27 4.88 1.92 26.03
C LEU A 27 3.79 2.05 27.10
N GLU A 28 2.66 1.38 26.90
CA GLU A 28 1.55 1.32 27.87
C GLU A 28 1.99 0.59 29.14
N GLY A 29 2.73 -0.52 29.01
CA GLY A 29 3.28 -1.24 30.16
C GLY A 29 4.22 -0.39 31.00
N VAL A 30 5.10 0.39 30.35
CA VAL A 30 5.98 1.36 31.02
C VAL A 30 5.17 2.47 31.67
N ALA A 31 4.18 3.04 30.97
CA ALA A 31 3.32 4.10 31.50
C ALA A 31 2.52 3.63 32.72
N LEU A 32 2.02 2.40 32.69
CA LEU A 32 1.27 1.78 33.79
C LEU A 32 2.18 1.52 34.99
N ALA A 33 3.40 1.00 34.77
CA ALA A 33 4.40 0.84 35.82
C ALA A 33 4.76 2.19 36.46
N TRP A 34 4.98 3.24 35.65
CA TRP A 34 5.23 4.60 36.13
C TRP A 34 4.05 5.16 36.93
N GLY A 35 2.83 5.04 36.40
CA GLY A 35 1.61 5.44 37.10
C GLY A 35 1.46 4.76 38.46
N SER A 36 1.79 3.47 38.53
CA SER A 36 1.70 2.68 39.77
C SER A 36 2.69 3.06 40.86
N VAL A 37 3.75 3.82 40.57
CA VAL A 37 4.74 4.24 41.57
C VAL A 37 4.73 5.76 41.80
N MET A 38 3.98 6.50 40.98
CA MET A 38 3.93 7.96 41.00
C MET A 38 3.32 8.57 42.27
N PRO A 39 2.29 7.98 42.92
CA PRO A 39 1.74 8.54 44.16
C PRO A 39 2.77 8.69 45.27
N ASP A 40 3.73 7.75 45.35
CA ASP A 40 4.80 7.69 46.34
C ASP A 40 5.93 8.72 46.13
N LEU A 41 5.84 9.59 45.10
CA LEU A 41 6.76 10.72 44.93
C LEU A 41 6.63 11.77 46.05
N ASP A 42 5.61 11.66 46.90
CA ASP A 42 5.32 12.57 48.02
C ASP A 42 6.16 12.31 49.29
N THR A 43 7.00 11.27 49.32
CA THR A 43 7.90 10.99 50.46
C THR A 43 9.36 10.85 50.03
N THR A 44 10.29 11.36 50.84
CA THR A 44 11.73 11.22 50.62
C THR A 44 12.26 9.80 50.86
N THR A 45 11.44 8.91 51.43
CA THR A 45 11.84 7.58 51.86
C THR A 45 11.65 6.49 50.79
N SER A 46 10.69 6.68 49.87
CA SER A 46 10.37 5.76 48.78
C SER A 46 11.43 5.78 47.66
N GLY A 47 11.51 4.72 46.86
CA GLY A 47 12.43 4.66 45.72
C GLY A 47 12.28 5.84 44.74
N PRO A 48 11.07 6.08 44.19
CA PRO A 48 10.80 7.21 43.30
C PRO A 48 11.05 8.57 43.94
N GLY A 49 10.65 8.77 45.20
CA GLY A 49 10.81 10.04 45.90
C GLY A 49 12.26 10.38 46.30
N ARG A 50 13.17 9.39 46.32
CA ARG A 50 14.62 9.61 46.44
C ARG A 50 15.25 10.17 45.16
N PHE A 51 14.67 9.92 44.00
CA PHE A 51 15.16 10.45 42.72
C PHE A 51 14.82 11.94 42.54
N VAL A 52 13.67 12.38 43.06
CA VAL A 52 13.18 13.77 42.98
C VAL A 52 13.13 14.47 44.34
N ARG A 53 14.20 14.34 45.13
CA ARG A 53 14.30 14.86 46.52
C ARG A 53 13.82 16.30 46.74
N PRO A 54 14.15 17.28 45.88
CA PRO A 54 13.67 18.65 46.08
C PRO A 54 12.13 18.73 46.09
N LEU A 55 11.47 18.01 45.17
CA LEU A 55 10.03 17.97 45.07
C LEU A 55 9.39 17.12 46.18
N SER A 56 9.93 15.93 46.46
CA SER A 56 9.39 15.05 47.50
C SER A 56 9.50 15.67 48.89
N SER A 57 10.61 16.34 49.21
CA SER A 57 10.78 17.04 50.49
C SER A 57 9.85 18.24 50.66
N PHE A 58 9.52 18.95 49.58
CA PHE A 58 8.53 20.02 49.60
C PHE A 58 7.12 19.48 49.88
N LEU A 59 6.71 18.44 49.15
CA LEU A 59 5.40 17.80 49.30
C LEU A 59 5.23 17.19 50.70
N GLU A 60 6.25 16.47 51.17
CA GLU A 60 6.28 15.84 52.49
C GLU A 60 6.17 16.87 53.62
N ARG A 61 6.85 18.02 53.51
CA ARG A 61 6.78 19.10 54.51
C ARG A 61 5.46 19.88 54.47
N ARG A 62 4.89 20.08 53.28
CA ARG A 62 3.72 20.96 53.08
C ARG A 62 2.38 20.26 53.26
N PHE A 63 2.27 18.99 52.85
CA PHE A 63 1.03 18.23 52.85
C PHE A 63 1.12 16.92 53.64
N GLY A 64 2.32 16.33 53.76
CA GLY A 64 2.55 15.04 54.43
C GLY A 64 2.34 13.86 53.49
N HIS A 65 2.98 12.72 53.78
CA HIS A 65 2.86 11.49 52.98
C HIS A 65 1.44 10.90 53.07
N ARG A 66 0.94 10.34 51.97
CA ARG A 66 -0.41 9.74 51.80
C ARG A 66 -1.54 10.74 52.01
N THR A 67 -1.38 11.93 51.47
CA THR A 67 -2.41 12.97 51.51
C THR A 67 -2.84 13.38 50.11
N LEU A 68 -2.26 14.43 49.55
CA LEU A 68 -2.62 15.01 48.27
C LEU A 68 -2.50 13.99 47.12
N THR A 69 -1.33 13.37 46.95
CA THR A 69 -1.06 12.41 45.86
C THR A 69 -1.79 11.08 46.02
N HIS A 70 -2.43 10.83 47.16
CA HIS A 70 -3.15 9.59 47.41
C HIS A 70 -4.67 9.81 47.39
N SER A 71 -5.13 10.82 46.65
CA SER A 71 -6.54 11.23 46.60
C SER A 71 -7.12 11.16 45.18
N LEU A 72 -8.40 10.79 45.08
CA LEU A 72 -9.14 10.77 43.82
C LEU A 72 -9.30 12.17 43.21
N PRO A 73 -9.53 13.26 43.98
CA PRO A 73 -9.52 14.61 43.42
C PRO A 73 -8.18 14.98 42.78
N PHE A 74 -7.05 14.56 43.36
CA PHE A 74 -5.74 14.78 42.75
C PHE A 74 -5.55 13.93 41.48
N LEU A 75 -5.97 12.67 41.48
CA LEU A 75 -5.97 11.85 40.27
C LEU A 75 -6.80 12.49 39.15
N LEU A 76 -7.97 13.05 39.47
CA LEU A 76 -8.80 13.77 38.50
C LEU A 76 -8.11 15.03 37.97
N ALA A 77 -7.50 15.84 38.86
CA ALA A 77 -6.76 17.03 38.45
C ALA A 77 -5.55 16.67 37.55
N LEU A 78 -4.84 15.59 37.89
CA LEU A 78 -3.75 15.05 37.10
C LEU A 78 -4.25 14.51 35.74
N ALA A 79 -5.39 13.84 35.71
CA ALA A 79 -6.01 13.36 34.49
C ALA A 79 -6.39 14.51 33.54
N LEU A 80 -6.86 15.64 34.08
CA LEU A 80 -7.14 16.86 33.31
C LEU A 80 -5.85 17.54 32.82
N LEU A 81 -4.81 17.57 33.65
CA LEU A 81 -3.49 18.10 33.26
C LEU A 81 -2.87 17.29 32.10
N LEU A 82 -3.06 15.97 32.11
CA LEU A 82 -2.57 15.05 31.09
C LEU A 82 -3.49 14.93 29.86
N LEU A 83 -4.50 15.79 29.71
CA LEU A 83 -5.40 15.75 28.54
C LEU A 83 -4.68 15.96 27.18
N PRO A 84 -3.59 16.74 27.05
CA PRO A 84 -2.79 16.77 25.83
C PRO A 84 -2.19 15.40 25.49
N LEU A 85 -1.77 14.63 26.50
CA LEU A 85 -1.28 13.26 26.30
C LEU A 85 -2.42 12.35 25.84
N HIS A 86 -3.64 12.51 26.36
CA HIS A 86 -4.80 11.78 25.85
C HIS A 86 -5.06 12.02 24.35
N ARG A 87 -4.87 13.27 23.87
CA ARG A 87 -5.02 13.58 22.44
C ARG A 87 -3.91 13.00 21.57
N ALA A 88 -2.69 12.93 22.09
CA ALA A 88 -1.54 12.39 21.37
C ALA A 88 -1.54 10.86 21.36
N ASN A 89 -1.83 10.23 22.51
CA ASN A 89 -1.84 8.79 22.68
C ASN A 89 -2.84 8.37 23.79
N PRO A 90 -4.08 7.99 23.41
CA PRO A 90 -5.11 7.61 24.37
C PRO A 90 -4.77 6.36 25.20
N SER A 91 -4.09 5.36 24.62
CA SER A 91 -3.77 4.09 25.30
C SER A 91 -2.77 4.32 26.44
N VAL A 92 -1.70 5.08 26.18
CA VAL A 92 -0.70 5.46 27.18
C VAL A 92 -1.30 6.29 28.31
N TYR A 93 -2.21 7.22 27.98
CA TYR A 93 -2.93 8.03 28.97
C TYR A 93 -3.75 7.16 29.93
N TRP A 94 -4.59 6.25 29.39
CA TRP A 94 -5.43 5.38 30.22
C TRP A 94 -4.61 4.35 30.99
N ALA A 95 -3.53 3.82 30.40
CA ALA A 95 -2.62 2.90 31.07
C ALA A 95 -1.94 3.56 32.28
N PHE A 96 -1.48 4.81 32.14
CA PHE A 96 -0.92 5.59 33.23
C PHE A 96 -1.93 5.81 34.37
N LEU A 97 -3.16 6.25 34.05
CA LEU A 97 -4.20 6.47 35.06
C LEU A 97 -4.63 5.17 35.76
N ALA A 98 -4.71 4.06 35.02
CA ALA A 98 -5.03 2.76 35.59
C ALA A 98 -3.91 2.26 36.52
N GLY A 99 -2.64 2.49 36.16
CA GLY A 99 -1.50 2.26 37.04
C GLY A 99 -1.62 3.07 38.33
N TYR A 100 -1.92 4.37 38.22
CA TYR A 100 -2.12 5.25 39.38
C TYR A 100 -3.27 4.79 40.28
N LEU A 101 -4.42 4.42 39.69
CA LEU A 101 -5.56 3.93 40.42
C LEU A 101 -5.25 2.60 41.13
N SER A 102 -4.49 1.70 40.49
CA SER A 102 -4.06 0.44 41.10
C SER A 102 -3.23 0.67 42.37
N HIS A 103 -2.38 1.70 42.38
CA HIS A 103 -1.64 2.11 43.58
C HIS A 103 -2.57 2.53 44.71
N LEU A 104 -3.53 3.42 44.42
CA LEU A 104 -4.49 3.90 45.42
C LEU A 104 -5.30 2.75 46.02
N LEU A 105 -5.78 1.83 45.18
CA LEU A 105 -6.53 0.66 45.61
C LEU A 105 -5.68 -0.27 46.48
N LEU A 106 -4.44 -0.56 46.09
CA LEU A 106 -3.54 -1.40 46.89
C LEU A 106 -3.25 -0.80 48.26
N ASP A 107 -3.08 0.52 48.37
CA ASP A 107 -2.83 1.15 49.67
C ASP A 107 -4.05 1.15 50.60
N THR A 108 -5.28 0.97 50.10
CA THR A 108 -6.45 0.74 50.96
C THR A 108 -6.41 -0.60 51.70
N LEU A 109 -5.56 -1.55 51.28
CA LEU A 109 -5.33 -2.82 51.98
C LEU A 109 -4.38 -2.65 53.18
N ASN A 110 -3.68 -1.53 53.28
CA ASN A 110 -2.73 -1.26 54.35
C ASN A 110 -3.45 -0.92 55.67
N VAL A 111 -2.81 -1.20 56.82
CA VAL A 111 -3.33 -0.86 58.16
C VAL A 111 -3.68 0.61 58.30
N ASN A 112 -2.87 1.51 57.72
CA ASN A 112 -3.05 2.95 57.83
C ASN A 112 -4.19 3.49 56.96
N GLY A 113 -4.64 2.74 55.95
CA GLY A 113 -5.62 3.21 54.97
C GLY A 113 -5.12 4.37 54.12
N VAL A 114 -6.02 4.91 53.30
CA VAL A 114 -5.75 6.06 52.41
C VAL A 114 -6.90 7.07 52.48
N PRO A 115 -6.61 8.39 52.58
CA PRO A 115 -7.64 9.41 52.51
C PRO A 115 -8.02 9.74 51.05
N LEU A 116 -8.78 8.85 50.41
CA LEU A 116 -9.16 8.97 48.98
C LEU A 116 -9.89 10.28 48.63
N LEU A 117 -10.53 10.94 49.62
CA LEU A 117 -11.28 12.18 49.45
C LEU A 117 -10.57 13.41 50.04
N TRP A 118 -9.24 13.39 50.17
CA TRP A 118 -8.48 14.56 50.61
C TRP A 118 -8.91 15.81 49.80
N PRO A 119 -9.20 16.97 50.43
CA PRO A 119 -8.81 17.39 51.78
C PRO A 119 -9.68 16.87 52.94
N TRP A 120 -10.79 16.18 52.68
CA TRP A 120 -11.54 15.50 53.73
C TRP A 120 -10.72 14.32 54.26
N ARG A 121 -10.30 14.38 55.52
CA ARG A 121 -9.37 13.42 56.16
C ARG A 121 -10.05 12.10 56.57
N VAL A 122 -10.95 11.57 55.75
CA VAL A 122 -11.61 10.29 55.97
C VAL A 122 -10.77 9.18 55.38
N GLN A 123 -10.32 8.24 56.21
CA GLN A 123 -9.51 7.10 55.80
C GLN A 123 -10.38 5.98 55.22
N PHE A 124 -9.98 5.43 54.08
CA PHE A 124 -10.63 4.31 53.43
C PHE A 124 -9.79 3.04 53.60
N TRP A 125 -10.47 1.95 53.94
CA TRP A 125 -9.90 0.61 54.03
C TRP A 125 -10.75 -0.34 53.19
N PHE A 126 -10.09 -1.22 52.46
CA PHE A 126 -10.79 -2.29 51.74
C PHE A 126 -11.35 -3.32 52.72
N PHE A 127 -10.57 -3.70 53.74
CA PHE A 127 -11.01 -4.61 54.80
C PHE A 127 -11.41 -3.85 56.08
N ALA A 128 -12.66 -4.04 56.50
CA ALA A 128 -13.21 -3.41 57.71
C ALA A 128 -12.46 -3.86 58.98
N ALA A 129 -12.16 -5.16 59.12
CA ALA A 129 -11.45 -5.70 60.27
C ALA A 129 -9.93 -5.48 60.17
N ARG A 130 -9.31 -5.00 61.26
CA ARG A 130 -7.88 -4.62 61.30
C ARG A 130 -6.93 -5.80 61.12
N GLU A 131 -7.37 -7.00 61.49
CA GLU A 131 -6.60 -8.25 61.37
C GLU A 131 -6.35 -8.71 59.93
N TRP A 132 -7.21 -8.31 58.98
CA TRP A 132 -7.07 -8.59 57.55
C TRP A 132 -6.25 -7.53 56.80
N ARG A 133 -5.78 -6.49 57.51
CA ARG A 133 -5.03 -5.37 56.90
C ARG A 133 -3.53 -5.65 56.93
N ILE A 134 -2.86 -5.28 55.85
CA ILE A 134 -1.46 -5.62 55.61
C ILE A 134 -0.53 -4.56 56.20
N ARG A 135 0.47 -5.01 56.98
CA ARG A 135 1.50 -4.11 57.54
C ARG A 135 2.63 -3.92 56.54
N TYR A 136 3.20 -2.71 56.52
CA TYR A 136 4.37 -2.40 55.70
C TYR A 136 5.58 -3.27 56.10
N GLY A 137 6.24 -3.85 55.11
CA GLY A 137 7.42 -4.73 55.27
C GLY A 137 7.10 -6.10 55.87
N SER A 138 5.83 -6.50 55.91
CA SER A 138 5.41 -7.77 56.51
C SER A 138 5.49 -8.96 55.53
N PRO A 139 5.60 -10.21 56.02
CA PRO A 139 5.51 -11.38 55.16
C PRO A 139 4.21 -11.45 54.35
N GLN A 140 3.09 -10.96 54.91
CA GLN A 140 1.80 -10.91 54.21
C GLN A 140 1.87 -10.01 52.96
N GLU A 141 2.62 -8.91 53.02
CA GLU A 141 2.82 -8.02 51.87
C GLU A 141 3.61 -8.69 50.75
N ALA A 142 4.67 -9.43 51.11
CA ALA A 142 5.45 -10.20 50.15
C ALA A 142 4.60 -11.31 49.49
N THR A 143 3.74 -11.99 50.24
CA THR A 143 2.79 -12.97 49.69
C THR A 143 1.81 -12.33 48.72
N LEU A 144 1.27 -11.14 49.05
CA LEU A 144 0.39 -10.40 48.15
C LEU A 144 1.12 -9.99 46.86
N ALA A 145 2.33 -9.44 46.97
CA ALA A 145 3.12 -9.04 45.80
C ALA A 145 3.41 -10.23 44.88
N LEU A 146 3.80 -11.39 45.44
CA LEU A 146 4.02 -12.61 44.67
C LEU A 146 2.74 -13.08 43.99
N PHE A 147 1.61 -13.06 44.70
CA PHE A 147 0.30 -13.44 44.15
C PHE A 147 -0.10 -12.54 42.98
N LEU A 148 0.00 -11.22 43.13
CA LEU A 148 -0.33 -10.26 42.07
C LEU A 148 0.56 -10.45 40.83
N ALA A 149 1.86 -10.63 41.03
CA ALA A 149 2.81 -10.86 39.94
C ALA A 149 2.56 -12.19 39.22
N LEU A 150 2.37 -13.28 39.97
CA LEU A 150 2.10 -14.60 39.41
C LEU A 150 0.77 -14.61 38.66
N PHE A 151 -0.28 -14.03 39.23
CA PHE A 151 -1.61 -14.00 38.63
C PHE A 151 -1.63 -13.11 37.37
N GLY A 152 -0.93 -11.98 37.39
CA GLY A 152 -0.69 -11.17 36.18
C GLY A 152 0.03 -11.98 35.09
N PHE A 153 1.12 -12.68 35.45
CA PHE A 153 1.86 -13.51 34.50
C PHE A 153 1.01 -14.64 33.90
N VAL A 154 0.22 -15.34 34.72
CA VAL A 154 -0.66 -16.43 34.29
C VAL A 154 -1.81 -15.92 33.40
N LEU A 155 -2.35 -14.73 33.69
CA LEU A 155 -3.42 -14.13 32.89
C LEU A 155 -2.93 -13.51 31.58
N TRP A 156 -1.65 -13.16 31.47
CA TRP A 156 -1.08 -12.55 30.27
C TRP A 156 -1.39 -13.28 28.95
N PRO A 157 -1.16 -14.61 28.81
CA PRO A 157 -1.51 -15.32 27.57
C PRO A 157 -3.01 -15.32 27.28
N VAL A 158 -3.86 -15.45 28.30
CA VAL A 158 -5.32 -15.46 28.15
C VAL A 158 -5.84 -14.08 27.75
N SER A 159 -5.25 -13.02 28.30
CA SER A 159 -5.63 -11.64 28.04
C SER A 159 -5.43 -11.22 26.58
N GLY A 160 -4.48 -11.84 25.86
CA GLY A 160 -4.18 -11.48 24.46
C GLY A 160 -5.30 -11.80 23.46
N GLN A 161 -6.21 -12.72 23.80
CA GLN A 161 -7.39 -13.03 22.97
C GLN A 161 -8.64 -12.25 23.43
N GLY A 162 -8.55 -11.53 24.56
CA GLY A 162 -9.68 -10.92 25.25
C GLY A 162 -10.45 -11.94 26.11
N PHE A 163 -10.85 -11.56 27.31
CA PHE A 163 -11.57 -12.44 28.24
C PHE A 163 -12.92 -12.89 27.70
N ALA A 164 -13.60 -12.04 26.93
CA ALA A 164 -14.84 -12.39 26.27
C ALA A 164 -14.62 -13.52 25.26
N SER A 165 -13.60 -13.43 24.39
CA SER A 165 -13.29 -14.49 23.43
C SER A 165 -12.77 -15.75 24.13
N ALA A 166 -11.93 -15.62 25.17
CA ALA A 166 -11.47 -16.77 25.96
C ALA A 166 -12.64 -17.54 26.62
N PHE A 167 -13.64 -16.81 27.14
CA PHE A 167 -14.88 -17.42 27.65
C PHE A 167 -15.68 -18.10 26.54
N ARG A 168 -15.81 -17.45 25.38
CA ARG A 168 -16.49 -18.01 24.21
C ARG A 168 -15.84 -19.29 23.69
N HIS A 169 -14.50 -19.35 23.67
CA HIS A 169 -13.71 -20.56 23.34
C HIS A 169 -13.85 -21.71 24.36
N LEU A 170 -14.12 -21.36 25.62
CA LEU A 170 -14.41 -22.34 26.68
C LEU A 170 -15.79 -22.97 26.47
N VAL A 171 -16.80 -22.16 26.14
CA VAL A 171 -18.17 -22.62 25.84
C VAL A 171 -18.21 -23.41 24.54
N GLY A 172 -17.57 -22.90 23.47
CA GLY A 172 -17.32 -23.63 22.23
C GLY A 172 -18.57 -24.09 21.47
N THR A 173 -19.70 -23.39 21.61
CA THR A 173 -20.94 -23.73 20.90
C THR A 173 -21.03 -23.00 19.54
N PRO A 174 -21.75 -23.57 18.55
CA PRO A 174 -21.92 -22.93 17.24
C PRO A 174 -22.45 -21.49 17.32
N GLU A 175 -23.41 -21.24 18.20
CA GLU A 175 -24.04 -19.92 18.36
C GLU A 175 -23.06 -18.85 18.84
N VAL A 176 -22.15 -19.26 19.74
CA VAL A 176 -21.15 -18.37 20.32
C VAL A 176 -20.00 -18.13 19.34
N ALA A 177 -19.65 -19.15 18.54
CA ALA A 177 -18.62 -19.05 17.52
C ALA A 177 -18.98 -18.06 16.40
N VAL A 178 -20.28 -17.88 16.11
CA VAL A 178 -20.76 -16.83 15.18
C VAL A 178 -20.31 -15.43 15.62
N LEU A 179 -20.31 -15.13 16.92
CA LEU A 179 -19.91 -13.82 17.41
C LEU A 179 -18.43 -13.54 17.14
N ASP A 180 -17.56 -14.53 17.36
CA ASP A 180 -16.13 -14.39 17.03
C ASP A 180 -15.92 -14.23 15.52
N TYR A 181 -16.70 -14.93 14.67
CA TYR A 181 -16.66 -14.71 13.23
C TYR A 181 -17.09 -13.29 12.84
N LEU A 182 -18.20 -12.79 13.37
CA LEU A 182 -18.69 -11.43 13.06
C LEU A 182 -17.69 -10.35 13.50
N ASP A 183 -17.02 -10.52 14.65
CA ASP A 183 -16.01 -9.58 15.15
C ASP A 183 -14.71 -9.58 14.31
N TRP A 184 -14.41 -10.68 13.62
CA TRP A 184 -13.13 -10.91 12.96
C TRP A 184 -13.18 -10.89 11.43
N ARG A 185 -14.33 -11.19 10.81
CA ARG A 185 -14.46 -11.41 9.35
C ARG A 185 -13.95 -10.25 8.49
N ASP A 186 -14.03 -9.01 8.99
CA ASP A 186 -13.64 -7.83 8.23
C ASP A 186 -12.11 -7.60 8.25
N ARG A 187 -11.40 -8.20 9.20
CA ARG A 187 -9.96 -7.99 9.41
C ARG A 187 -9.13 -9.25 9.15
N TRP A 188 -9.72 -10.41 9.34
CA TRP A 188 -9.05 -11.69 9.32
C TRP A 188 -9.88 -12.70 8.53
N GLU A 189 -9.18 -13.56 7.82
CA GLU A 189 -9.69 -14.84 7.39
C GLU A 189 -10.02 -15.63 8.66
N VAL A 190 -11.23 -16.18 8.75
CA VAL A 190 -11.68 -16.88 9.95
C VAL A 190 -11.84 -18.34 9.61
N TRP A 191 -11.18 -19.19 10.40
CA TRP A 191 -11.27 -20.64 10.30
C TRP A 191 -12.08 -21.20 11.46
N ALA A 192 -12.90 -22.21 11.23
CA ALA A 192 -13.63 -22.93 12.26
C ALA A 192 -12.98 -24.30 12.49
N GLU A 193 -12.50 -24.54 13.71
CA GLU A 193 -12.21 -25.89 14.19
C GLU A 193 -13.53 -26.52 14.64
N VAL A 194 -14.00 -27.50 13.87
CA VAL A 194 -15.29 -28.15 14.07
C VAL A 194 -15.08 -29.56 14.58
N LYS A 195 -15.83 -29.95 15.61
CA LYS A 195 -16.05 -31.34 16.00
C LYS A 195 -17.54 -31.62 15.99
N GLY A 196 -17.94 -32.54 15.13
CA GLY A 196 -19.33 -32.90 14.91
C GLY A 196 -19.46 -34.19 14.12
N PHE A 197 -20.65 -34.42 13.58
CA PHE A 197 -20.93 -35.50 12.65
C PHE A 197 -21.84 -35.01 11.54
N ASN A 198 -21.74 -35.63 10.37
CA ASN A 198 -22.65 -35.37 9.27
C ASN A 198 -24.03 -35.95 9.62
N ARG A 199 -25.09 -35.17 9.46
CA ARG A 199 -26.45 -35.57 9.84
C ARG A 199 -26.98 -36.75 9.02
N GLU A 200 -26.59 -36.84 7.75
CA GLU A 200 -27.08 -37.87 6.81
C GLU A 200 -26.22 -39.12 6.85
N THR A 201 -24.89 -38.97 6.77
CA THR A 201 -23.97 -40.12 6.72
C THR A 201 -23.57 -40.64 8.09
N GLN A 202 -23.81 -39.88 9.17
CA GLN A 202 -23.37 -40.14 10.53
C GLN A 202 -21.85 -40.25 10.72
N GLU A 203 -21.07 -39.89 9.70
CA GLU A 203 -19.61 -39.89 9.76
C GLU A 203 -19.11 -38.72 10.62
N PRO A 204 -18.05 -38.94 11.42
CA PRO A 204 -17.45 -37.89 12.22
C PRO A 204 -16.81 -36.83 11.31
N VAL A 205 -17.11 -35.56 11.58
CA VAL A 205 -16.50 -34.40 10.92
C VAL A 205 -15.65 -33.70 11.96
N GLU A 206 -14.34 -33.95 11.92
CA GLU A 206 -13.34 -33.25 12.73
C GLU A 206 -12.29 -32.63 11.81
N GLY A 207 -12.16 -31.31 11.88
CA GLY A 207 -11.24 -30.60 10.99
C GLY A 207 -11.27 -29.10 11.19
N ARG A 208 -10.39 -28.43 10.47
CA ARG A 208 -10.33 -26.97 10.41
C ARG A 208 -10.81 -26.55 9.03
N PHE A 209 -11.88 -25.77 8.99
CA PHE A 209 -12.55 -25.38 7.75
C PHE A 209 -12.57 -23.85 7.62
N LEU A 210 -12.49 -23.34 6.41
CA LEU A 210 -12.57 -21.91 6.16
C LEU A 210 -14.01 -21.44 6.34
N VAL A 211 -14.25 -20.39 7.13
CA VAL A 211 -15.60 -19.85 7.32
C VAL A 211 -15.90 -18.83 6.23
N VAL A 212 -16.91 -19.13 5.42
CA VAL A 212 -17.34 -18.28 4.31
C VAL A 212 -18.35 -17.24 4.80
N GLU A 213 -19.38 -17.68 5.54
CA GLU A 213 -20.49 -16.83 5.95
C GLU A 213 -21.14 -17.28 7.28
N ALA A 214 -21.81 -16.37 7.98
CA ALA A 214 -22.64 -16.69 9.14
C ALA A 214 -24.07 -17.10 8.72
N LEU A 215 -24.57 -18.22 9.24
CA LEU A 215 -25.96 -18.67 9.07
C LEU A 215 -26.82 -18.07 10.20
N GLY A 216 -27.05 -16.76 10.12
CA GLY A 216 -27.77 -16.02 11.15
C GLY A 216 -27.04 -16.05 12.49
N ARG A 217 -27.71 -16.48 13.57
CA ARG A 217 -27.11 -16.62 14.93
C ARG A 217 -26.87 -18.08 15.34
N GLU A 218 -27.23 -19.03 14.49
CA GLU A 218 -27.32 -20.45 14.87
C GLU A 218 -26.09 -21.25 14.44
N GLY A 219 -25.30 -20.74 13.50
CA GLY A 219 -24.08 -21.40 13.05
C GLY A 219 -23.39 -20.69 11.89
N VAL A 220 -22.50 -21.40 11.23
CA VAL A 220 -21.63 -20.86 10.16
C VAL A 220 -21.58 -21.79 8.96
N LEU A 221 -21.32 -21.23 7.80
CA LEU A 221 -21.12 -21.94 6.55
C LEU A 221 -19.61 -22.05 6.31
N VAL A 222 -19.13 -23.28 6.20
CA VAL A 222 -17.70 -23.58 6.07
C VAL A 222 -17.39 -24.25 4.73
N GLU A 223 -16.19 -24.07 4.23
CA GLU A 223 -15.71 -24.67 2.97
C GLU A 223 -14.76 -25.84 3.25
N ASP A 224 -15.00 -26.97 2.59
CA ASP A 224 -14.17 -28.19 2.61
C ASP A 224 -12.99 -28.08 1.62
N GLU A 225 -11.99 -28.96 1.71
CA GLU A 225 -10.80 -28.98 0.82
C GLU A 225 -11.14 -29.12 -0.67
N LEU A 226 -12.35 -29.61 -0.98
CA LEU A 226 -12.89 -29.78 -2.33
C LEU A 226 -13.76 -28.59 -2.79
N GLY A 227 -13.75 -27.46 -2.06
CA GLY A 227 -14.51 -26.25 -2.41
C GLY A 227 -16.02 -26.35 -2.18
N ARG A 228 -16.46 -27.34 -1.39
CA ARG A 228 -17.87 -27.58 -1.09
C ARG A 228 -18.26 -26.86 0.20
N THR A 229 -19.39 -26.17 0.18
CA THR A 229 -19.90 -25.46 1.34
C THR A 229 -20.78 -26.37 2.21
N LEU A 230 -20.53 -26.36 3.51
CA LEU A 230 -21.22 -27.16 4.52
C LEU A 230 -21.81 -26.27 5.60
N ALA A 231 -23.08 -26.46 5.91
CA ALA A 231 -23.74 -25.74 7.00
C ALA A 231 -23.43 -26.39 8.36
N VAL A 232 -22.67 -25.69 9.20
CA VAL A 232 -22.28 -26.11 10.55
C VAL A 232 -23.14 -25.40 11.59
N SER A 233 -24.10 -26.12 12.17
CA SER A 233 -24.96 -25.62 13.26
C SER A 233 -25.54 -26.81 14.04
N ARG A 234 -26.31 -26.57 15.12
CA ARG A 234 -26.99 -27.67 15.82
C ARG A 234 -27.96 -28.46 14.94
N ASN A 235 -28.52 -27.84 13.91
CA ASN A 235 -29.53 -28.42 13.02
C ASN A 235 -29.07 -28.52 11.56
N GLY A 236 -27.81 -28.16 11.28
CA GLY A 236 -27.24 -28.09 9.94
C GLY A 236 -26.88 -29.45 9.35
N GLN A 237 -26.22 -29.41 8.19
CA GLN A 237 -25.67 -30.60 7.54
C GLN A 237 -24.59 -31.26 8.40
N VAL A 238 -23.77 -30.44 9.06
CA VAL A 238 -22.81 -30.87 10.08
C VAL A 238 -23.35 -30.45 11.45
N VAL A 239 -23.77 -31.44 12.24
CA VAL A 239 -24.22 -31.24 13.62
C VAL A 239 -22.97 -31.15 14.51
N ALA A 240 -22.55 -29.92 14.80
CA ALA A 240 -21.37 -29.66 15.62
C ALA A 240 -21.73 -29.51 17.09
N TYR A 241 -21.12 -30.33 17.94
CA TYR A 241 -21.19 -30.16 19.40
C TYR A 241 -20.05 -29.28 19.93
N ARG A 242 -19.01 -29.03 19.12
CA ARG A 242 -17.97 -28.07 19.42
C ARG A 242 -17.52 -27.31 18.17
N VAL A 243 -17.52 -25.98 18.26
CA VAL A 243 -17.00 -25.08 17.23
C VAL A 243 -16.11 -24.03 17.89
N ARG A 244 -14.91 -23.83 17.35
CA ARG A 244 -13.97 -22.78 17.78
C ARG A 244 -13.50 -21.99 16.58
N MET A 245 -13.55 -20.67 16.67
CA MET A 245 -13.02 -19.80 15.62
C MET A 245 -11.53 -19.57 15.83
N VAL A 246 -10.77 -19.53 14.75
CA VAL A 246 -9.33 -19.31 14.73
C VAL A 246 -9.02 -18.28 13.65
N ARG A 247 -8.26 -17.25 14.00
CA ARG A 247 -7.81 -16.23 13.03
C ARG A 247 -6.77 -16.83 12.07
N GLY A 248 -6.96 -16.60 10.79
CA GLY A 248 -6.07 -16.91 9.67
C GLY A 248 -5.34 -15.66 9.18
N ALA A 249 -5.11 -15.56 7.86
CA ALA A 249 -4.44 -14.41 7.27
C ALA A 249 -5.31 -13.13 7.32
N PRO A 250 -4.74 -11.92 7.37
CA PRO A 250 -5.53 -10.68 7.29
C PRO A 250 -6.36 -10.59 5.98
N GLN A 251 -7.66 -10.26 6.06
CA GLN A 251 -8.48 -9.96 4.88
C GLN A 251 -8.31 -8.47 4.52
N VAL A 252 -7.46 -8.14 3.54
CA VAL A 252 -7.15 -6.72 3.24
C VAL A 252 -7.20 -6.38 1.75
N LEU A 253 -7.96 -7.12 0.94
CA LEU A 253 -7.84 -7.04 -0.52
C LEU A 253 -9.11 -6.71 -1.30
N ARG A 254 -10.26 -6.45 -0.67
CA ARG A 254 -11.51 -6.16 -1.40
C ARG A 254 -11.86 -4.68 -1.61
N GLU A 255 -11.26 -3.73 -0.89
CA GLU A 255 -11.66 -2.30 -0.96
C GLU A 255 -10.69 -1.39 -1.75
N TRP A 256 -9.80 -1.95 -2.58
CA TRP A 256 -8.75 -1.17 -3.28
C TRP A 256 -9.23 -0.50 -4.59
N TRP A 257 -10.51 -0.68 -4.97
CA TRP A 257 -11.00 -0.39 -6.32
C TRP A 257 -11.22 1.10 -6.64
N ASP A 258 -11.19 1.99 -5.65
CA ASP A 258 -11.39 3.44 -5.87
C ASP A 258 -10.08 4.22 -6.08
N LEU A 259 -8.92 3.55 -6.09
CA LEU A 259 -7.64 4.21 -6.36
C LEU A 259 -7.40 4.35 -7.88
N PRO A 260 -6.83 5.48 -8.35
CA PRO A 260 -6.48 5.68 -9.75
C PRO A 260 -5.22 4.86 -10.12
N LEU A 261 -5.36 3.53 -10.11
CA LEU A 261 -4.27 2.59 -10.39
C LEU A 261 -3.73 2.73 -11.81
N GLU A 262 -4.59 3.01 -12.79
CA GLU A 262 -4.17 3.23 -14.18
C GLU A 262 -3.23 4.43 -14.32
N ASP A 263 -3.60 5.58 -13.72
CA ASP A 263 -2.77 6.79 -13.73
C ASP A 263 -1.45 6.56 -12.98
N LEU A 264 -1.49 5.88 -11.82
CA LEU A 264 -0.29 5.49 -11.08
C LEU A 264 0.63 4.61 -11.93
N MET A 265 0.08 3.61 -12.61
CA MET A 265 0.84 2.72 -13.49
C MET A 265 1.46 3.50 -14.65
N LEU A 266 0.71 4.40 -15.29
CA LEU A 266 1.22 5.29 -16.34
C LEU A 266 2.38 6.15 -15.85
N ASP A 267 2.22 6.79 -14.69
CA ASP A 267 3.25 7.63 -14.07
C ASP A 267 4.51 6.83 -13.74
N LEU A 268 4.38 5.61 -13.22
CA LEU A 268 5.52 4.72 -12.97
C LEU A 268 6.19 4.27 -14.26
N LEU A 269 5.41 3.90 -15.28
CA LEU A 269 5.90 3.45 -16.59
C LEU A 269 6.63 4.56 -17.37
N SER A 270 6.49 5.84 -16.97
CA SER A 270 7.40 6.89 -17.45
C SER A 270 8.87 6.54 -17.21
N ALA A 271 9.22 5.62 -16.31
CA ALA A 271 10.59 5.13 -16.14
C ALA A 271 11.18 4.44 -17.40
N ILE A 272 10.38 3.89 -18.31
CA ILE A 272 10.87 3.20 -19.52
C ILE A 272 11.75 4.14 -20.38
N PRO A 273 11.26 5.33 -20.79
CA PRO A 273 12.06 6.27 -21.57
C PRO A 273 13.23 6.89 -20.78
N GLN A 274 13.02 7.33 -19.53
CA GLN A 274 14.00 8.11 -18.74
C GLN A 274 14.91 7.28 -17.83
N GLY A 275 14.55 6.03 -17.52
CA GLY A 275 15.28 5.08 -16.67
C GLY A 275 14.74 4.95 -15.25
N VAL A 276 14.18 6.04 -14.70
CA VAL A 276 13.59 6.05 -13.36
C VAL A 276 12.32 6.90 -13.36
N SER A 277 11.32 6.50 -12.57
CA SER A 277 10.16 7.32 -12.22
C SER A 277 9.90 7.22 -10.72
N LEU A 278 9.41 8.31 -10.14
CA LEU A 278 9.09 8.38 -8.73
C LEU A 278 7.70 8.99 -8.56
N VAL A 279 6.86 8.30 -7.78
CA VAL A 279 5.51 8.75 -7.47
C VAL A 279 5.38 8.87 -5.96
N ALA A 280 5.16 10.08 -5.45
CA ALA A 280 4.94 10.32 -4.04
C ALA A 280 3.57 9.77 -3.61
N VAL A 281 3.50 9.19 -2.41
CA VAL A 281 2.28 8.61 -1.86
C VAL A 281 1.85 9.42 -0.64
N ALA A 282 0.64 9.96 -0.69
CA ALA A 282 0.00 10.58 0.46
C ALA A 282 -0.81 9.51 1.22
N TRP A 283 -0.51 9.31 2.50
CA TRP A 283 -1.22 8.37 3.36
C TRP A 283 -2.23 9.10 4.24
N GLU A 284 -3.40 8.50 4.42
CA GLU A 284 -4.46 9.01 5.29
C GLU A 284 -4.96 7.89 6.21
N TRP A 285 -5.26 8.25 7.46
CA TRP A 285 -5.89 7.35 8.42
C TRP A 285 -7.41 7.52 8.31
N ASP A 286 -8.13 6.45 7.96
CA ASP A 286 -9.59 6.46 7.78
C ASP A 286 -10.38 6.19 9.09
N GLY A 287 -9.67 5.92 10.20
CA GLY A 287 -10.26 5.49 11.47
C GLY A 287 -10.02 4.01 11.80
N LEU A 288 -9.65 3.20 10.81
CA LEU A 288 -9.42 1.75 10.93
C LEU A 288 -8.05 1.33 10.38
N LEU A 289 -7.65 1.87 9.21
CA LEU A 289 -6.43 1.54 8.48
C LEU A 289 -5.80 2.81 7.88
N TRP A 290 -4.48 2.78 7.74
CA TRP A 290 -3.74 3.69 6.88
C TRP A 290 -3.97 3.29 5.42
N ARG A 291 -4.54 4.20 4.63
CA ARG A 291 -4.78 4.01 3.19
C ARG A 291 -4.00 5.04 2.36
N PRO A 292 -3.53 4.67 1.15
CA PRO A 292 -3.06 5.66 0.20
C PRO A 292 -4.24 6.52 -0.25
N LYS A 293 -4.12 7.84 -0.13
CA LYS A 293 -5.15 8.81 -0.52
C LYS A 293 -4.91 9.36 -1.93
N ALA A 294 -3.67 9.66 -2.24
CA ALA A 294 -3.30 10.30 -3.49
C ALA A 294 -1.90 9.91 -3.93
N PHE A 295 -1.73 9.87 -5.25
CA PHE A 295 -0.47 9.65 -5.92
C PHE A 295 -0.08 10.93 -6.64
N ARG A 296 1.19 11.31 -6.55
CA ARG A 296 1.72 12.49 -7.25
C ARG A 296 3.02 12.15 -7.93
N TRP A 297 3.02 12.17 -9.26
CA TRP A 297 4.24 12.07 -10.04
C TRP A 297 5.23 13.18 -9.67
N VAL A 298 6.47 12.78 -9.43
CA VAL A 298 7.56 13.69 -9.11
C VAL A 298 8.40 13.89 -10.36
N HIS A 299 8.54 15.14 -10.77
CA HIS A 299 9.33 15.49 -11.93
C HIS A 299 10.81 15.05 -11.74
N PRO A 300 11.42 14.34 -12.70
CA PRO A 300 12.79 13.84 -12.58
C PRO A 300 13.84 14.92 -12.33
N GLY A 301 13.60 16.14 -12.79
CA GLY A 301 14.47 17.30 -12.53
C GLY A 301 14.54 17.72 -11.06
N SER A 302 13.62 17.24 -10.22
CA SER A 302 13.65 17.43 -8.77
C SER A 302 14.35 16.28 -8.03
N LEU A 303 14.89 15.29 -8.76
CA LEU A 303 15.57 14.15 -8.16
C LEU A 303 17.09 14.30 -8.23
N VAL A 304 17.75 14.05 -7.12
CA VAL A 304 19.21 13.99 -7.01
C VAL A 304 19.61 12.55 -6.69
N TYR A 305 20.39 11.93 -7.58
CA TYR A 305 20.89 10.58 -7.39
C TYR A 305 22.26 10.59 -6.70
N ARG A 306 22.38 9.89 -5.57
CA ARG A 306 23.66 9.68 -4.88
C ARG A 306 24.16 8.27 -5.10
N SER A 307 25.26 8.14 -5.85
CA SER A 307 25.80 6.83 -6.26
C SER A 307 26.40 6.01 -5.12
N GLU A 308 26.86 6.65 -4.05
CA GLU A 308 27.43 5.97 -2.88
C GLU A 308 26.39 5.17 -2.10
N GLU A 309 25.14 5.63 -2.13
CA GLU A 309 24.02 5.05 -1.37
C GLU A 309 23.02 4.31 -2.26
N ASP A 310 23.20 4.36 -3.59
CA ASP A 310 22.26 3.86 -4.61
C ASP A 310 20.81 4.36 -4.37
N ARG A 311 20.69 5.65 -4.02
CA ARG A 311 19.42 6.27 -3.57
C ARG A 311 19.14 7.60 -4.26
N PHE A 312 17.85 7.84 -4.48
CA PHE A 312 17.34 9.12 -4.95
C PHE A 312 16.87 9.98 -3.78
N TYR A 313 17.15 11.26 -3.88
CA TYR A 313 16.83 12.32 -2.94
C TYR A 313 15.93 13.35 -3.63
N LEU A 314 14.99 13.92 -2.90
CA LEU A 314 14.09 14.95 -3.43
C LEU A 314 14.68 16.35 -3.17
N ALA A 315 15.10 17.03 -4.22
CA ALA A 315 15.58 18.41 -4.16
C ALA A 315 14.41 19.40 -4.14
N SER A 316 14.58 20.44 -3.33
CA SER A 316 13.69 21.62 -3.29
C SER A 316 14.52 22.89 -3.51
N GLN A 317 13.86 24.04 -3.69
CA GLN A 317 14.59 25.31 -3.82
C GLN A 317 15.39 25.67 -2.56
N GLU A 318 14.88 25.28 -1.38
CA GLU A 318 15.54 25.53 -0.10
C GLU A 318 16.66 24.53 0.19
N ARG A 319 16.57 23.30 -0.35
CA ARG A 319 17.56 22.22 -0.19
C ARG A 319 17.89 21.58 -1.54
N PRO A 320 18.83 22.16 -2.30
CA PRO A 320 19.27 21.62 -3.59
C PRO A 320 19.97 20.25 -3.46
N GLU A 321 20.61 19.99 -2.32
CA GLU A 321 21.27 18.71 -2.02
C GLU A 321 20.30 17.52 -1.89
N GLY A 322 19.02 17.80 -1.72
CA GLY A 322 17.93 16.83 -1.65
C GLY A 322 17.78 16.14 -0.30
N GLU A 323 16.52 15.83 0.04
CA GLU A 323 16.13 15.14 1.26
C GLU A 323 15.73 13.69 0.98
N ALA A 324 16.06 12.80 1.92
CA ALA A 324 15.71 11.39 1.80
C ALA A 324 14.19 11.22 1.93
N LEU A 325 13.61 10.41 1.05
CA LEU A 325 12.19 10.11 1.13
C LEU A 325 11.94 9.15 2.31
N PRO A 326 10.92 9.41 3.15
CA PRO A 326 10.57 8.51 4.24
C PRO A 326 10.08 7.16 3.69
N TYR A 327 10.21 6.10 4.48
CA TYR A 327 9.71 4.78 4.10
C TYR A 327 8.21 4.84 3.79
N GLY A 328 7.79 4.30 2.63
CA GLY A 328 6.43 4.39 2.14
C GLY A 328 6.01 5.75 1.59
N GLY A 329 6.85 6.78 1.65
CA GLY A 329 6.52 8.12 1.16
C GLY A 329 6.54 8.27 -0.36
N ALA A 330 7.16 7.31 -1.07
CA ALA A 330 7.17 7.28 -2.53
C ALA A 330 7.38 5.88 -3.08
N ILE A 331 6.87 5.65 -4.28
CA ILE A 331 7.07 4.46 -5.10
C ILE A 331 8.13 4.79 -6.13
N GLU A 332 9.22 4.02 -6.13
CA GLU A 332 10.32 4.18 -7.07
C GLU A 332 10.31 3.06 -8.12
N HIS A 333 10.08 3.41 -9.38
CA HIS A 333 10.21 2.48 -10.50
C HIS A 333 11.54 2.68 -11.22
N ARG A 334 12.40 1.66 -11.19
CA ARG A 334 13.66 1.64 -11.93
C ARG A 334 13.55 0.70 -13.12
N TYR A 335 13.54 1.27 -14.33
CA TYR A 335 13.59 0.48 -15.55
C TYR A 335 15.04 0.12 -15.88
N ARG A 336 15.33 -1.18 -16.02
CA ARG A 336 16.69 -1.70 -16.21
C ARG A 336 16.88 -2.27 -17.63
N ALA A 337 16.87 -1.41 -18.64
CA ALA A 337 17.20 -1.83 -20.02
C ALA A 337 18.66 -2.32 -20.16
N ARG A 338 19.55 -1.80 -19.30
CA ARG A 338 20.97 -2.16 -19.25
C ARG A 338 21.54 -2.03 -17.84
N SER A 339 22.66 -2.71 -17.60
CA SER A 339 23.43 -2.55 -16.37
C SER A 339 24.10 -1.16 -16.28
N GLY A 340 24.22 -0.63 -15.07
CA GLY A 340 24.87 0.66 -14.80
C GLY A 340 24.02 1.59 -13.94
N LEU A 341 24.30 2.90 -14.06
CA LEU A 341 23.59 3.94 -13.32
C LEU A 341 22.10 3.97 -13.70
N PRO A 342 21.17 4.03 -12.72
CA PRO A 342 19.73 4.08 -12.99
C PRO A 342 19.32 5.22 -13.93
N THR A 343 19.93 6.40 -13.77
CA THR A 343 19.69 7.59 -14.61
C THR A 343 20.10 7.42 -16.07
N ARG A 344 20.84 6.35 -16.39
CA ARG A 344 21.31 6.05 -17.74
C ARG A 344 20.68 4.78 -18.31
N ALA A 345 19.74 4.16 -17.59
CA ALA A 345 19.16 2.88 -17.97
C ALA A 345 17.96 3.00 -18.93
N GLY A 346 17.39 4.20 -19.09
CA GLY A 346 16.23 4.45 -19.96
C GLY A 346 16.52 4.36 -21.47
N LEU A 347 15.47 4.13 -22.25
CA LEU A 347 15.54 3.95 -23.70
C LEU A 347 15.77 5.25 -24.49
N MET A 348 15.38 6.43 -23.95
CA MET A 348 15.51 7.72 -24.67
C MET A 348 16.93 7.96 -25.16
N ARG A 349 17.94 7.54 -24.38
CA ARG A 349 19.34 7.70 -24.78
C ARG A 349 19.68 6.91 -26.04
N SER A 350 19.14 5.70 -26.19
CA SER A 350 19.39 4.84 -27.35
C SER A 350 18.74 5.41 -28.62
N VAL A 351 17.57 6.05 -28.49
CA VAL A 351 16.82 6.61 -29.62
C VAL A 351 17.08 8.10 -29.87
N ALA A 352 17.83 8.79 -29.01
CA ALA A 352 18.03 10.24 -29.07
C ALA A 352 18.58 10.72 -30.43
N TRP A 353 19.60 10.02 -30.96
CA TRP A 353 20.18 10.37 -32.26
C TRP A 353 19.21 10.10 -33.41
N LEU A 354 18.46 9.00 -33.37
CA LEU A 354 17.45 8.68 -34.38
C LEU A 354 16.32 9.72 -34.39
N TYR A 355 15.89 10.16 -33.21
CA TYR A 355 14.94 11.26 -33.07
C TYR A 355 15.49 12.55 -33.70
N LEU A 356 16.74 12.93 -33.39
CA LEU A 356 17.37 14.12 -33.93
C LEU A 356 17.48 14.07 -35.47
N PHE A 357 18.01 12.97 -36.01
CA PHE A 357 18.17 12.77 -37.44
C PHE A 357 16.83 12.80 -38.18
N LYS A 358 15.79 12.17 -37.62
CA LYS A 358 14.43 12.25 -38.14
C LYS A 358 13.92 13.69 -38.23
N HIS A 359 14.11 14.49 -37.17
CA HIS A 359 13.64 15.88 -37.15
C HIS A 359 14.43 16.78 -38.10
N TYR A 360 15.74 16.58 -38.24
CA TYR A 360 16.53 17.28 -39.24
C TYR A 360 16.12 16.89 -40.65
N ALA A 361 15.95 15.59 -40.93
CA ALA A 361 15.47 15.12 -42.22
C ALA A 361 14.10 15.70 -42.56
N LEU A 362 13.17 15.75 -41.60
CA LEU A 362 11.85 16.34 -41.80
C LEU A 362 11.94 17.85 -42.08
N LYS A 363 12.73 18.58 -41.29
CA LYS A 363 12.96 20.02 -41.50
C LYS A 363 13.53 20.29 -42.89
N ASP A 364 14.59 19.58 -43.27
CA ASP A 364 15.25 19.76 -44.55
C ASP A 364 14.35 19.34 -45.71
N TRP A 365 13.50 18.33 -45.51
CA TRP A 365 12.51 17.94 -46.50
C TRP A 365 11.42 19.01 -46.70
N VAL A 366 10.96 19.65 -45.62
CA VAL A 366 10.02 20.77 -45.71
C VAL A 366 10.64 21.94 -46.48
N VAL A 367 11.89 22.32 -46.16
CA VAL A 367 12.62 23.37 -46.90
C VAL A 367 12.81 22.98 -48.36
N PHE A 368 13.17 21.72 -48.62
CA PHE A 368 13.28 21.21 -49.98
C PHE A 368 11.93 21.28 -50.72
N ALA A 369 10.83 20.91 -50.07
CA ALA A 369 9.49 20.97 -50.66
C ALA A 369 9.04 22.41 -50.97
N GLU A 370 9.39 23.38 -50.12
CA GLU A 370 9.16 24.81 -50.37
C GLU A 370 9.91 25.29 -51.62
N VAL A 371 11.22 24.99 -51.73
CA VAL A 371 12.05 25.43 -52.86
C VAL A 371 11.73 24.66 -54.14
N TYR A 372 11.50 23.35 -54.06
CA TYR A 372 11.16 22.51 -55.21
C TYR A 372 9.74 22.81 -55.73
N GLY A 373 8.81 23.17 -54.83
CA GLY A 373 7.45 23.57 -55.19
C GLY A 373 7.34 24.96 -55.81
N GLN A 374 8.37 25.80 -55.70
CA GLN A 374 8.40 27.18 -56.19
C GLN A 374 9.61 27.43 -57.10
N PRO A 375 9.47 27.24 -58.43
CA PRO A 375 10.58 27.47 -59.35
C PRO A 375 10.99 28.95 -59.41
N TYR A 376 12.30 29.22 -59.37
CA TYR A 376 12.82 30.58 -59.58
C TYR A 376 12.51 31.09 -60.98
N ARG A 377 12.03 32.32 -61.08
CA ARG A 377 11.75 33.00 -62.35
C ARG A 377 12.79 34.10 -62.55
N ILE A 378 13.67 33.88 -63.53
CA ILE A 378 14.80 34.77 -63.79
C ILE A 378 14.60 35.47 -65.14
N GLY A 379 14.48 36.80 -65.09
CA GLY A 379 14.45 37.65 -66.28
C GLY A 379 15.87 37.99 -66.74
N LYS A 380 16.22 37.67 -68.00
CA LYS A 380 17.50 38.05 -68.60
C LYS A 380 17.33 39.33 -69.43
N TYR A 381 18.15 40.35 -69.18
CA TYR A 381 18.15 41.59 -69.97
C TYR A 381 19.50 41.81 -70.66
N ASP A 382 19.48 42.53 -71.77
CA ASP A 382 20.71 42.91 -72.48
C ASP A 382 21.41 44.07 -71.74
N PRO A 383 22.73 44.04 -71.50
CA PRO A 383 23.43 45.16 -70.89
C PRO A 383 23.37 46.46 -71.69
N ALA A 384 23.04 46.41 -72.99
CA ALA A 384 22.75 47.59 -73.81
C ALA A 384 21.32 48.14 -73.63
N ALA A 385 20.44 47.46 -72.87
CA ALA A 385 19.08 47.90 -72.61
C ALA A 385 19.05 49.13 -71.69
N GLY A 386 18.20 50.10 -72.00
CA GLY A 386 18.01 51.29 -71.18
C GLY A 386 17.39 50.98 -69.81
N GLU A 387 17.58 51.85 -68.82
CA GLU A 387 17.02 51.64 -67.46
C GLU A 387 15.50 51.41 -67.45
N GLU A 388 14.77 52.03 -68.37
CA GLU A 388 13.31 51.87 -68.48
C GLU A 388 12.91 50.43 -68.86
N GLU A 389 13.66 49.79 -69.76
CA GLU A 389 13.38 48.44 -70.23
C GLU A 389 13.70 47.40 -69.16
N ARG A 390 14.80 47.62 -68.43
CA ARG A 390 15.15 46.84 -67.24
C ARG A 390 14.08 46.92 -66.15
N ARG A 391 13.55 48.13 -65.88
CA ARG A 391 12.49 48.34 -64.88
C ARG A 391 11.19 47.66 -65.27
N ARG A 392 10.78 47.73 -66.55
CA ARG A 392 9.59 47.04 -67.05
C ARG A 392 9.72 45.52 -66.95
N LEU A 393 10.90 44.97 -67.22
CA LEU A 393 11.17 43.55 -67.06
C LEU A 393 11.11 43.14 -65.58
N GLU A 394 11.69 43.94 -64.68
CA GLU A 394 11.62 43.69 -63.24
C GLU A 394 10.18 43.73 -62.72
N GLU A 395 9.39 44.74 -63.10
CA GLU A 395 7.97 44.82 -62.78
C GLU A 395 7.18 43.64 -63.35
N ALA A 396 7.46 43.21 -64.59
CA ALA A 396 6.80 42.06 -65.20
C ALA A 396 7.10 40.74 -64.48
N VAL A 397 8.36 40.51 -64.08
CA VAL A 397 8.76 39.29 -63.35
C VAL A 397 8.17 39.30 -61.93
N ARG A 398 8.12 40.46 -61.25
CA ARG A 398 7.47 40.61 -59.94
C ARG A 398 5.94 40.50 -60.00
N ALA A 399 5.31 40.98 -61.08
CA ALA A 399 3.85 40.96 -61.26
C ALA A 399 3.28 39.58 -61.57
N LEU A 400 4.10 38.62 -62.01
CA LEU A 400 3.69 37.24 -62.24
C LEU A 400 3.35 36.48 -60.92
N GLY A 401 3.52 37.09 -59.74
CA GLY A 401 2.94 36.63 -58.46
C GLY A 401 3.76 35.61 -57.66
N ALA A 402 3.55 35.66 -56.33
CA ALA A 402 3.96 34.82 -55.18
C ALA A 402 5.40 34.28 -55.02
N ASP A 403 6.27 34.35 -56.02
CA ASP A 403 7.62 33.75 -55.96
C ASP A 403 8.76 34.78 -55.85
N ALA A 404 9.96 34.30 -55.51
CA ALA A 404 11.20 35.08 -55.57
C ALA A 404 11.61 35.38 -57.04
N ALA A 405 11.61 36.66 -57.41
CA ALA A 405 11.90 37.17 -58.76
C ALA A 405 13.29 37.86 -58.81
N GLY A 406 14.06 37.62 -59.87
CA GLY A 406 15.38 38.25 -60.08
C GLY A 406 15.64 38.63 -61.54
N VAL A 407 16.41 39.72 -61.75
CA VAL A 407 16.76 40.25 -63.07
C VAL A 407 18.27 40.36 -63.22
N ILE A 408 18.85 39.67 -64.21
CA ILE A 408 20.31 39.59 -64.45
C ILE A 408 20.68 39.93 -65.89
N SER A 409 21.87 40.50 -66.08
CA SER A 409 22.40 40.83 -67.42
C SER A 409 22.74 39.54 -68.18
N LYS A 410 22.52 39.52 -69.50
CA LYS A 410 22.88 38.40 -70.40
C LYS A 410 24.37 38.04 -70.33
N ASP A 411 25.23 39.03 -70.06
CA ASP A 411 26.68 38.82 -69.94
C ASP A 411 27.09 38.28 -68.56
N THR A 412 26.16 38.19 -67.61
CA THR A 412 26.39 37.63 -66.27
C THR A 412 25.83 36.21 -66.23
N GLU A 413 26.68 35.22 -66.49
CA GLU A 413 26.34 33.81 -66.27
C GLU A 413 26.27 33.53 -64.76
N ILE A 414 25.08 33.17 -64.28
CA ILE A 414 24.90 32.45 -63.03
C ILE A 414 24.48 31.04 -63.42
N GLU A 415 25.43 30.10 -63.43
CA GLU A 415 25.12 28.68 -63.52
C GLU A 415 24.40 28.27 -62.24
N ILE A 416 23.07 28.18 -62.31
CA ILE A 416 22.32 27.37 -61.35
C ILE A 416 22.60 25.93 -61.76
N LEU A 417 23.60 25.33 -61.11
CA LEU A 417 23.86 23.91 -61.21
C LEU A 417 22.58 23.19 -60.77
N GLU A 418 21.75 22.76 -61.73
CA GLU A 418 20.62 21.88 -61.45
C GLU A 418 21.17 20.70 -60.65
N ALA A 419 20.72 20.55 -59.40
CA ALA A 419 21.05 19.39 -58.61
C ALA A 419 20.66 18.15 -59.44
N ALA A 420 21.65 17.29 -59.72
CA ALA A 420 21.52 16.17 -60.64
C ALA A 420 20.18 15.43 -60.42
N LYS A 421 19.44 15.19 -61.50
CA LYS A 421 18.07 14.62 -61.55
C LYS A 421 17.97 13.17 -61.03
N GLY A 422 18.40 12.89 -59.81
CA GLY A 422 18.39 11.56 -59.21
C GLY A 422 18.10 11.59 -57.71
N GLN A 423 16.94 11.03 -57.32
CA GLN A 423 16.55 10.62 -55.95
C GLN A 423 16.52 11.70 -54.83
N GLY A 424 16.57 13.00 -55.13
CA GLY A 424 16.58 14.06 -54.11
C GLY A 424 15.47 13.97 -53.03
N PRO A 425 14.18 13.84 -53.41
CA PRO A 425 13.08 13.76 -52.44
C PRO A 425 13.04 12.45 -51.65
N ASP A 426 13.29 11.31 -52.32
CA ASP A 426 13.20 9.97 -51.74
C ASP A 426 14.24 9.74 -50.62
N VAL A 427 15.38 10.43 -50.66
CA VAL A 427 16.44 10.30 -49.65
C VAL A 427 15.93 10.70 -48.27
N TYR A 428 15.15 11.79 -48.19
CA TYR A 428 14.59 12.26 -46.93
C TYR A 428 13.58 11.26 -46.36
N GLU A 429 12.66 10.78 -47.19
CA GLU A 429 11.66 9.78 -46.77
C GLU A 429 12.32 8.48 -46.31
N ARG A 430 13.31 7.97 -47.06
CA ARG A 430 14.04 6.76 -46.69
C ARG A 430 14.77 6.91 -45.35
N LEU A 431 15.37 8.07 -45.09
CA LEU A 431 16.02 8.35 -43.82
C LEU A 431 15.00 8.39 -42.67
N ILE A 432 13.86 9.04 -42.86
CA ILE A 432 12.77 9.08 -41.86
C ILE A 432 12.24 7.67 -41.59
N ARG A 433 12.01 6.86 -42.63
CA ARG A 433 11.58 5.46 -42.50
C ARG A 433 12.61 4.60 -41.75
N LEU A 434 13.90 4.76 -42.05
CA LEU A 434 14.98 4.11 -41.33
C LEU A 434 14.93 4.49 -39.84
N CYS A 435 14.89 5.78 -39.51
CA CYS A 435 14.82 6.24 -38.13
C CYS A 435 13.58 5.70 -37.40
N ASN A 436 12.40 5.75 -38.02
CA ASN A 436 11.17 5.21 -37.44
C ASN A 436 11.29 3.70 -37.16
N ARG A 437 11.87 2.93 -38.09
CA ARG A 437 12.03 1.49 -37.95
C ARG A 437 12.98 1.13 -36.80
N GLU A 438 14.16 1.75 -36.77
CA GLU A 438 15.14 1.48 -35.70
C GLU A 438 14.61 1.94 -34.33
N MET A 439 13.86 3.05 -34.27
CA MET A 439 13.19 3.50 -33.04
C MET A 439 12.10 2.52 -32.60
N ALA A 440 11.25 2.05 -33.52
CA ALA A 440 10.21 1.06 -33.24
C ALA A 440 10.82 -0.26 -32.73
N GLN A 441 11.90 -0.73 -33.36
CA GLN A 441 12.61 -1.93 -32.93
C GLN A 441 13.22 -1.77 -31.52
N ALA A 442 13.75 -0.60 -31.20
CA ALA A 442 14.32 -0.34 -29.87
C ALA A 442 13.27 -0.29 -28.75
N VAL A 443 12.04 0.14 -29.05
CA VAL A 443 10.96 0.29 -28.06
C VAL A 443 10.06 -0.93 -27.99
N LEU A 444 9.59 -1.43 -29.15
CA LEU A 444 8.62 -2.52 -29.25
C LEU A 444 9.27 -3.89 -29.49
N GLY A 445 10.59 -3.95 -29.73
CA GLY A 445 11.31 -5.17 -30.10
C GLY A 445 11.04 -5.65 -31.54
N GLN A 446 10.13 -5.01 -32.26
CA GLN A 446 9.68 -5.38 -33.59
C GLN A 446 9.27 -4.16 -34.42
N THR A 447 9.13 -4.34 -35.74
CA THR A 447 8.96 -3.24 -36.69
C THR A 447 7.67 -3.32 -37.51
N LEU A 448 7.03 -4.49 -37.56
CA LEU A 448 6.08 -4.85 -38.61
C LEU A 448 4.71 -4.15 -38.46
N THR A 449 4.23 -3.95 -37.23
CA THR A 449 2.93 -3.27 -37.00
C THR A 449 2.97 -1.76 -37.22
N SER A 450 4.18 -1.17 -37.28
CA SER A 450 4.37 0.28 -37.37
C SER A 450 4.97 0.73 -38.71
N SER A 451 5.42 -0.20 -39.55
CA SER A 451 5.92 0.08 -40.90
C SER A 451 4.79 -0.11 -41.92
N GLU A 452 4.24 1.00 -42.43
CA GLU A 452 3.34 0.98 -43.58
C GLU A 452 4.06 0.39 -44.81
N GLY A 453 3.63 -0.80 -45.25
CA GLY A 453 3.66 -1.16 -46.67
C GLY A 453 4.38 -2.43 -47.12
N ASP A 454 5.22 -3.08 -46.31
CA ASP A 454 5.91 -4.30 -46.76
C ASP A 454 5.19 -5.57 -46.26
N GLY A 455 4.67 -6.36 -47.21
CA GLY A 455 3.82 -7.52 -46.97
C GLY A 455 4.42 -8.55 -46.01
N GLY A 456 3.91 -8.59 -44.78
CA GLY A 456 4.19 -9.66 -43.82
C GLY A 456 3.17 -10.79 -43.90
N SER A 457 3.64 -12.03 -43.81
CA SER A 457 2.74 -13.18 -43.68
C SER A 457 2.06 -13.19 -42.30
N TYR A 458 0.86 -13.78 -42.20
CA TYR A 458 0.15 -13.93 -40.92
C TYR A 458 1.01 -14.63 -39.85
N ALA A 459 1.86 -15.58 -40.26
CA ALA A 459 2.81 -16.25 -39.36
C ALA A 459 3.87 -15.29 -38.80
N LEU A 460 4.37 -14.35 -39.61
CA LEU A 460 5.33 -13.34 -39.18
C LEU A 460 4.70 -12.35 -38.19
N ALA A 461 3.45 -11.92 -38.44
CA ALA A 461 2.70 -11.07 -37.52
C ALA A 461 2.53 -11.72 -36.13
N LYS A 462 2.17 -13.02 -36.07
CA LYS A 462 2.10 -13.78 -34.81
C LYS A 462 3.43 -13.85 -34.05
N VAL A 463 4.56 -13.95 -34.76
CA VAL A 463 5.89 -13.95 -34.11
C VAL A 463 6.21 -12.57 -33.50
N HIS A 464 5.90 -11.48 -34.22
CA HIS A 464 6.11 -10.13 -33.71
C HIS A 464 5.21 -9.79 -32.51
N GLU A 465 3.96 -10.23 -32.55
CA GLU A 465 3.03 -10.10 -31.44
C GLU A 465 3.56 -10.81 -30.18
N ARG A 466 4.09 -12.03 -30.32
CA ARG A 466 4.72 -12.74 -29.19
C ARG A 466 5.88 -11.96 -28.57
N VAL A 467 6.76 -11.38 -29.38
CA VAL A 467 7.87 -10.55 -28.87
C VAL A 467 7.34 -9.34 -28.10
N ARG A 468 6.30 -8.68 -28.62
CA ARG A 468 5.65 -7.55 -27.93
C ARG A 468 5.04 -7.99 -26.60
N ILE A 469 4.33 -9.13 -26.58
CA ILE A 469 3.72 -9.68 -25.36
C ILE A 469 4.79 -10.06 -24.34
N ASP A 470 5.91 -10.63 -24.75
CA ASP A 470 7.00 -11.00 -23.84
C ASP A 470 7.62 -9.76 -23.17
N LEU A 471 7.79 -8.66 -23.90
CA LEU A 471 8.20 -7.36 -23.33
C LEU A 471 7.14 -6.84 -22.36
N LEU A 472 5.87 -6.84 -22.77
CA LEU A 472 4.75 -6.37 -21.94
C LEU A 472 4.63 -7.16 -20.63
N ARG A 473 4.78 -8.48 -20.67
CA ARG A 473 4.79 -9.34 -19.47
C ARG A 473 6.00 -9.05 -18.57
N ALA A 474 7.16 -8.76 -19.16
CA ALA A 474 8.35 -8.38 -18.39
C ALA A 474 8.14 -7.04 -17.67
N ASP A 475 7.57 -6.05 -18.36
CA ASP A 475 7.23 -4.75 -17.79
C ASP A 475 6.16 -4.87 -16.70
N ALA A 476 5.09 -5.65 -16.93
CA ALA A 476 4.04 -5.90 -15.95
C ALA A 476 4.61 -6.55 -14.67
N ARG A 477 5.52 -7.52 -14.80
CA ARG A 477 6.20 -8.13 -13.64
C ARG A 477 7.14 -7.16 -12.92
N ALA A 478 7.85 -6.31 -13.65
CA ALA A 478 8.72 -5.29 -13.06
C ALA A 478 7.89 -4.26 -12.28
N LEU A 479 6.75 -3.84 -12.84
CA LEU A 479 5.81 -2.93 -12.20
C LEU A 479 5.18 -3.56 -10.96
N ALA A 480 4.74 -4.83 -11.04
CA ALA A 480 4.24 -5.61 -9.91
C ALA A 480 5.24 -5.65 -8.74
N LYS A 481 6.51 -5.88 -9.05
CA LYS A 481 7.59 -5.84 -8.06
C LYS A 481 7.72 -4.45 -7.43
N THR A 482 7.72 -3.39 -8.24
CA THR A 482 7.78 -2.01 -7.74
C THR A 482 6.58 -1.66 -6.86
N LEU A 483 5.35 -2.02 -7.26
CA LEU A 483 4.15 -1.80 -6.46
C LEU A 483 4.19 -2.61 -5.16
N ARG A 484 4.68 -3.85 -5.20
CA ARG A 484 4.85 -4.66 -3.99
C ARG A 484 5.80 -4.01 -3.00
N GLU A 485 6.97 -3.58 -3.44
CA GLU A 485 7.99 -2.99 -2.56
C GLU A 485 7.65 -1.56 -2.13
N GLY A 486 7.08 -0.74 -3.02
CA GLY A 486 6.86 0.68 -2.79
C GLY A 486 5.47 1.07 -2.26
N LEU A 487 4.46 0.21 -2.42
CA LEU A 487 3.08 0.48 -2.00
C LEU A 487 2.54 -0.59 -1.04
N LEU A 488 2.55 -1.86 -1.45
CA LEU A 488 1.92 -2.95 -0.69
C LEU A 488 2.65 -3.26 0.62
N LYS A 489 3.98 -3.32 0.59
CA LYS A 489 4.79 -3.53 1.80
C LYS A 489 4.65 -2.37 2.80
N PRO A 490 4.78 -1.09 2.41
CA PRO A 490 4.48 0.02 3.31
C PRO A 490 3.06 -0.02 3.87
N PHE A 491 2.06 -0.34 3.04
CA PHE A 491 0.68 -0.53 3.49
C PHE A 491 0.60 -1.58 4.60
N VAL A 492 1.22 -2.75 4.40
CA VAL A 492 1.22 -3.82 5.41
C VAL A 492 1.97 -3.40 6.66
N ALA A 493 3.12 -2.73 6.53
CA ALA A 493 3.90 -2.26 7.67
C ALA A 493 3.13 -1.25 8.54
N PHE A 494 2.42 -0.31 7.91
CA PHE A 494 1.66 0.72 8.62
C PHE A 494 0.43 0.19 9.36
N ASN A 495 -0.17 -0.90 8.85
CA ASN A 495 -1.42 -1.44 9.38
C ASN A 495 -1.23 -2.65 10.29
N PHE A 496 -0.27 -3.52 9.98
CA PHE A 496 -0.10 -4.81 10.66
C PHE A 496 1.25 -4.95 11.37
N GLY A 497 2.22 -4.11 11.02
CA GLY A 497 3.58 -4.15 11.58
C GLY A 497 4.62 -4.73 10.61
N PRO A 498 5.91 -4.44 10.85
CA PRO A 498 7.01 -4.82 9.97
C PRO A 498 7.25 -6.34 9.87
N GLU A 499 6.78 -7.12 10.84
CA GLU A 499 6.91 -8.58 10.85
C GLU A 499 6.08 -9.28 9.76
N PHE A 500 5.06 -8.61 9.22
CA PHE A 500 4.17 -9.18 8.20
C PHE A 500 4.52 -8.75 6.77
N LEU A 501 5.65 -8.07 6.56
CA LEU A 501 6.07 -7.57 5.24
C LEU A 501 6.14 -8.65 4.16
N ASP A 502 6.47 -9.89 4.53
CA ASP A 502 6.55 -11.01 3.59
C ASP A 502 5.18 -11.48 3.11
N LEU A 503 4.12 -11.20 3.88
CA LEU A 503 2.73 -11.47 3.51
C LEU A 503 2.17 -10.46 2.50
N ALA A 504 2.92 -9.39 2.18
CA ALA A 504 2.48 -8.44 1.16
C ALA A 504 2.25 -9.16 -0.17
N PRO A 505 1.07 -9.01 -0.79
CA PRO A 505 0.71 -9.77 -1.98
C PRO A 505 1.59 -9.39 -3.16
N PHE A 506 1.73 -10.32 -4.11
CA PHE A 506 2.39 -10.08 -5.39
C PHE A 506 1.34 -10.10 -6.49
N VAL A 507 0.78 -8.93 -6.77
CA VAL A 507 -0.27 -8.74 -7.79
C VAL A 507 0.39 -8.33 -9.10
N VAL A 508 0.21 -9.14 -10.13
CA VAL A 508 0.71 -8.85 -11.48
C VAL A 508 -0.46 -8.33 -12.32
N PRO A 509 -0.34 -7.16 -12.98
CA PRO A 509 -1.35 -6.70 -13.93
C PRO A 509 -1.62 -7.78 -14.98
N GLU A 510 -2.90 -8.03 -15.24
CA GLU A 510 -3.29 -8.97 -16.28
C GLU A 510 -2.91 -8.41 -17.65
N VAL A 511 -2.27 -9.25 -18.46
CA VAL A 511 -1.96 -8.92 -19.84
C VAL A 511 -3.01 -9.60 -20.70
N GLU A 512 -3.96 -8.81 -21.19
CA GLU A 512 -4.96 -9.30 -22.14
C GLU A 512 -4.27 -9.69 -23.45
N GLU A 513 -4.40 -10.96 -23.81
CA GLU A 513 -3.93 -11.52 -25.07
C GLU A 513 -5.13 -11.78 -25.97
N GLU A 514 -5.02 -11.43 -27.25
CA GLU A 514 -6.04 -11.78 -28.23
C GLU A 514 -6.06 -13.31 -28.36
N LYS A 515 -7.05 -13.94 -27.72
CA LYS A 515 -7.21 -15.39 -27.74
C LYS A 515 -7.74 -15.81 -29.11
N ASP A 516 -7.02 -16.71 -29.79
CA ASP A 516 -7.53 -17.41 -30.96
C ASP A 516 -8.64 -18.39 -30.53
N LEU A 517 -9.86 -17.87 -30.43
CA LEU A 517 -11.04 -18.58 -29.94
C LEU A 517 -11.36 -19.82 -30.78
N GLU A 518 -11.07 -19.78 -32.09
CA GLU A 518 -11.32 -20.90 -32.98
C GLU A 518 -10.35 -22.07 -32.70
N SER A 519 -9.06 -21.76 -32.58
CA SER A 519 -8.05 -22.75 -32.21
C SER A 519 -8.32 -23.36 -30.83
N ARG A 520 -8.71 -22.54 -29.85
CA ARG A 520 -9.07 -23.03 -28.49
C ARG A 520 -10.33 -23.88 -28.50
N ALA A 521 -11.37 -23.48 -29.25
CA ALA A 521 -12.59 -24.28 -29.39
C ALA A 521 -12.32 -25.67 -29.98
N ARG A 522 -11.44 -25.79 -30.98
CA ARG A 522 -11.03 -27.08 -31.55
C ARG A 522 -10.29 -27.97 -30.54
N VAL A 523 -9.41 -27.39 -29.72
CA VAL A 523 -8.71 -28.12 -28.64
C VAL A 523 -9.72 -28.60 -27.59
N LEU A 524 -10.65 -27.73 -27.17
CA LEU A 524 -11.67 -28.07 -26.18
C LEU A 524 -12.62 -29.16 -26.70
N GLN A 525 -13.03 -29.13 -27.96
CA GLN A 525 -13.79 -30.22 -28.58
C GLN A 525 -13.03 -31.55 -28.56
N THR A 526 -11.72 -31.52 -28.80
CA THR A 526 -10.87 -32.72 -28.74
C THR A 526 -10.81 -33.26 -27.30
N LEU A 527 -10.60 -32.39 -26.31
CA LEU A 527 -10.53 -32.77 -24.90
C LEU A 527 -11.87 -33.30 -24.36
N LEU A 528 -12.99 -32.69 -24.76
CA LEU A 528 -14.34 -33.20 -24.48
C LEU A 528 -14.55 -34.58 -25.13
N GLY A 529 -14.08 -34.77 -26.37
CA GLY A 529 -14.07 -36.06 -27.04
C GLY A 529 -13.22 -37.13 -26.35
N MET A 530 -12.22 -36.73 -25.57
CA MET A 530 -11.39 -37.61 -24.74
C MET A 530 -11.98 -37.87 -23.33
N GLY A 531 -13.14 -37.28 -23.02
CA GLY A 531 -13.86 -37.50 -21.75
C GLY A 531 -13.50 -36.54 -20.62
N LEU A 532 -12.80 -35.43 -20.89
CA LEU A 532 -12.53 -34.41 -19.88
C LEU A 532 -13.80 -33.61 -19.56
N SER A 533 -14.22 -33.58 -18.29
CA SER A 533 -15.31 -32.72 -17.83
C SER A 533 -14.81 -31.30 -17.53
N ILE A 534 -15.34 -30.30 -18.23
CA ILE A 534 -14.93 -28.90 -18.09
C ILE A 534 -16.05 -28.10 -17.39
N PRO A 535 -15.77 -27.35 -16.31
CA PRO A 535 -16.78 -26.53 -15.64
C PRO A 535 -17.36 -25.46 -16.56
N GLU A 536 -18.70 -25.31 -16.54
CA GLU A 536 -19.42 -24.36 -17.39
C GLU A 536 -19.06 -22.90 -17.07
N ALA A 537 -18.85 -22.57 -15.79
CA ALA A 537 -18.46 -21.23 -15.35
C ALA A 537 -17.10 -20.81 -15.95
N TRP A 538 -16.13 -21.71 -15.93
CA TRP A 538 -14.81 -21.48 -16.53
C TRP A 538 -14.91 -21.32 -18.05
N LEU A 539 -15.71 -22.15 -18.72
CA LEU A 539 -15.92 -22.04 -20.17
C LEU A 539 -16.55 -20.69 -20.56
N ARG A 540 -17.51 -20.20 -19.77
CA ARG A 540 -18.17 -18.91 -19.99
C ARG A 540 -17.19 -17.74 -19.85
N GLU A 541 -16.40 -17.72 -18.78
CA GLU A 541 -15.35 -16.73 -18.56
C GLU A 541 -14.32 -16.76 -19.70
N GLU A 542 -13.90 -17.96 -20.10
CA GLU A 542 -12.88 -18.17 -21.13
C GLU A 542 -13.28 -17.62 -22.51
N PHE A 543 -14.57 -17.70 -22.87
CA PHE A 543 -15.13 -17.20 -24.13
C PHE A 543 -15.87 -15.85 -24.00
N GLY A 544 -15.87 -15.22 -22.82
CA GLY A 544 -16.56 -13.95 -22.57
C GLY A 544 -18.09 -14.04 -22.71
N VAL A 545 -18.67 -15.21 -22.46
CA VAL A 545 -20.13 -15.44 -22.54
C VAL A 545 -20.76 -15.13 -21.19
N PRO A 546 -21.68 -14.14 -21.08
CA PRO A 546 -22.32 -13.81 -19.82
C PRO A 546 -23.13 -14.98 -19.27
N ALA A 547 -23.29 -15.03 -17.94
CA ALA A 547 -24.19 -15.99 -17.30
C ALA A 547 -25.64 -15.79 -17.81
N PRO A 548 -26.45 -16.85 -17.91
CA PRO A 548 -27.86 -16.68 -18.28
C PRO A 548 -28.54 -15.89 -17.15
N ASP A 549 -29.31 -14.87 -17.51
CA ASP A 549 -30.15 -14.18 -16.53
C ASP A 549 -31.18 -15.19 -15.99
N PRO A 550 -31.22 -15.48 -14.67
CA PRO A 550 -32.18 -16.43 -14.10
C PRO A 550 -33.65 -16.10 -14.44
N LEU A 551 -33.95 -14.84 -14.78
CA LEU A 551 -35.29 -14.38 -15.15
C LEU A 551 -35.65 -14.67 -16.62
N SER A 552 -34.67 -14.98 -17.48
CA SER A 552 -34.91 -15.27 -18.90
C SER A 552 -35.37 -16.71 -19.18
N LEU A 553 -35.23 -17.62 -18.21
CA LEU A 553 -35.61 -19.04 -18.30
C LEU A 553 -37.08 -19.34 -17.91
N ILE A 554 -37.87 -18.30 -17.57
CA ILE A 554 -39.30 -18.45 -17.21
C ILE A 554 -40.24 -18.18 -18.41
N SER A 555 -39.70 -17.84 -19.57
CA SER A 555 -40.50 -17.57 -20.77
C SER A 555 -40.23 -18.62 -21.85
N ILE A 556 -41.28 -19.42 -22.11
CA ILE A 556 -41.49 -20.41 -23.18
C ILE A 556 -41.24 -21.88 -22.76
N SER A 557 -42.25 -22.44 -22.07
CA SER A 557 -43.00 -23.62 -22.53
C SER A 557 -44.35 -23.67 -21.82
#